data_AF-A0A7C1M3Y6-F1
#
_entry.id   AF-A0A7C1M3Y6-F1
#
_cell.length_a   1.000
_cell.length_b   1.000
_cell.length_c   1.000
_cell.angle_alpha   90.00
_cell.angle_beta   90.00
_cell.angle_gamma   90.00
#
_symmetry.space_group_name_H-M   'P 1'
#
loop_
_entity.id
_entity.type
_entity.pdbx_description
1 polymer ?
#
loop_
_entity_poly.entity_id
_entity_poly.type
_entity_poly.pdbx_seq_one_letter_code
_entity_poly.pdbx_strand_id
1 'polypeptide(L)'
;MAHRNLRIRGLNLSDHLRFEPKLQYRDEDGNLVGTFPALLAAIRDQNGELITLHRTYLTKNGKKARVPSPKKMMPVPDDLEVVGGAIRLGEVQDGVVGVAEGMETALSVFRATGLSTWSCVSSSILQGFKPPKGTKVVVNWADKDRSAAGEKAAAVLAERLESQGIALITLLPKVPIPRSAKGIDWNDVLIHQGLFGFPRRDFLMSMIRTAGNGGECRVVG
;
A
#
# COMPACT_ATOMS: atom_id res chain seq x y z
N MET A 1 22.88 12.36 -5.79
CA MET A 1 22.43 11.00 -5.37
C MET A 1 21.19 11.16 -4.49
N ALA A 2 20.01 10.84 -5.01
CA ALA A 2 18.75 10.96 -4.24
C ALA A 2 18.62 9.76 -3.28
N HIS A 3 18.62 10.03 -1.98
CA HIS A 3 18.54 9.00 -0.95
C HIS A 3 17.08 8.58 -0.73
N ARG A 4 16.80 7.26 -0.83
CA ARG A 4 15.57 6.54 -0.42
C ARG A 4 15.28 6.71 1.09
N ASN A 5 15.03 7.93 1.53
CA ASN A 5 14.78 8.26 2.94
C ASN A 5 13.29 8.59 3.11
N LEU A 6 12.49 7.63 3.59
CA LEU A 6 11.27 8.01 4.31
C LEU A 6 11.71 8.68 5.60
N ARG A 7 11.80 10.01 5.61
CA ARG A 7 11.85 10.77 6.86
C ARG A 7 10.47 10.65 7.51
N ILE A 8 10.36 9.76 8.50
CA ILE A 8 9.19 9.60 9.38
C ILE A 8 9.12 10.81 10.35
N ARG A 9 9.06 12.03 9.81
CA ARG A 9 8.80 13.25 10.58
C ARG A 9 7.57 13.89 9.96
N GLY A 10 6.46 13.92 10.69
CA GLY A 10 5.18 14.47 10.23
C GLY A 10 4.10 13.45 9.87
N LEU A 11 4.34 12.15 10.03
CA LEU A 11 3.25 11.18 10.14
C LEU A 11 2.76 11.24 11.59
N ASN A 12 1.53 11.73 11.80
CA ASN A 12 0.84 11.53 13.06
C ASN A 12 0.70 10.00 13.19
N LEU A 13 1.54 9.37 14.01
CA LEU A 13 1.57 7.92 14.18
C LEU A 13 0.25 7.52 14.84
N SER A 14 -0.74 7.23 14.01
CA SER A 14 -2.04 6.73 14.44
C SER A 14 -1.87 5.34 15.08
N ASP A 15 -2.96 4.76 15.55
CA ASP A 15 -3.04 3.36 15.96
C ASP A 15 -2.62 2.36 14.84
N HIS A 16 -2.42 2.81 13.61
CA HIS A 16 -2.09 1.96 12.46
C HIS A 16 -0.59 1.81 12.20
N LEU A 17 0.25 2.78 12.59
CA LEU A 17 1.68 2.77 12.27
C LEU A 17 2.48 3.34 13.44
N ARG A 18 3.45 2.57 13.96
CA ARG A 18 4.35 2.98 15.04
C ARG A 18 5.80 2.75 14.63
N PHE A 19 6.69 3.64 15.07
CA PHE A 19 8.12 3.41 15.00
C PHE A 19 8.64 2.83 16.32
N GLU A 20 9.35 1.71 16.25
CA GLU A 20 10.03 1.08 17.38
C GLU A 20 11.55 1.20 17.18
N PRO A 21 12.28 1.95 18.02
CA PRO A 21 13.72 2.16 17.83
C PRO A 21 14.56 0.88 18.00
N LYS A 22 14.08 -0.12 18.75
CA LYS A 22 14.83 -1.35 19.07
C LYS A 22 13.93 -2.59 19.06
N LEU A 23 13.66 -3.11 17.86
CA LEU A 23 12.94 -4.37 17.68
C LEU A 23 13.89 -5.54 17.44
N GLN A 24 13.69 -6.65 18.16
CA GLN A 24 14.43 -7.89 17.94
C GLN A 24 14.10 -8.49 16.57
N TYR A 25 15.14 -8.82 15.80
CA TYR A 25 15.02 -9.61 14.59
C TYR A 25 15.43 -11.05 14.87
N ARG A 26 14.54 -11.98 14.55
CA ARG A 26 14.82 -13.42 14.52
C ARG A 26 14.80 -13.94 13.09
N ASP A 27 15.70 -14.85 12.78
CA ASP A 27 15.71 -15.56 11.50
C ASP A 27 14.54 -16.57 11.40
N GLU A 28 14.57 -17.46 10.42
CA GLU A 28 13.50 -18.44 10.19
C GLU A 28 13.53 -19.58 11.22
N ASP A 29 14.70 -19.89 11.77
CA ASP A 29 14.89 -20.89 12.83
C ASP A 29 14.60 -20.35 14.24
N GLY A 30 14.24 -19.06 14.33
CA GLY A 30 13.92 -18.39 15.59
C GLY A 30 15.14 -17.85 16.36
N ASN A 31 16.35 -17.95 15.81
CA ASN A 31 17.56 -17.43 16.44
C ASN A 31 17.57 -15.90 16.43
N LEU A 32 18.00 -15.29 17.52
CA LEU A 32 18.16 -13.84 17.60
C LEU A 32 19.38 -13.40 16.78
N VAL A 33 19.15 -12.69 15.67
CA VAL A 33 20.23 -12.16 14.82
C VAL A 33 20.67 -10.78 15.30
N GLY A 34 19.75 -9.99 15.86
CA GLY A 34 20.07 -8.66 16.34
C GLY A 34 18.85 -7.81 16.69
N THR A 35 19.09 -6.53 16.92
CA THR A 35 18.05 -5.54 17.23
C THR A 35 18.17 -4.36 16.29
N PHE A 36 17.06 -3.94 15.69
CA PHE A 36 17.03 -2.91 14.65
C PHE A 36 15.87 -1.94 14.89
N PRO A 37 16.00 -0.67 14.47
CA PRO A 37 14.84 0.20 14.28
C PRO A 37 13.80 -0.47 13.37
N ALA A 38 12.51 -0.29 13.63
CA ALA A 38 11.46 -0.90 12.84
C ALA A 38 10.22 -0.01 12.73
N LEU A 39 9.50 -0.14 11.62
CA LEU A 39 8.11 0.29 11.49
C LEU A 39 7.21 -0.91 11.81
N LEU A 40 6.31 -0.72 12.77
CA LEU A 40 5.23 -1.64 13.12
C LEU A 40 3.95 -1.11 12.50
N ALA A 41 3.26 -1.93 11.70
CA ALA A 41 2.02 -1.57 11.04
C ALA A 41 0.93 -2.57 11.39
N ALA A 42 -0.23 -2.06 11.81
CA ALA A 42 -1.40 -2.89 12.09
C ALA A 42 -2.09 -3.28 10.79
N ILE A 43 -2.28 -4.58 10.56
CA ILE A 43 -3.17 -5.09 9.53
C ILE A 43 -4.53 -5.29 10.18
N ARG A 44 -5.56 -4.64 9.64
CA ARG A 44 -6.93 -4.67 10.16
C ARG A 44 -7.89 -5.27 9.16
N ASP A 45 -8.96 -5.90 9.63
CA ASP A 45 -10.06 -6.40 8.81
C ASP A 45 -10.90 -5.25 8.24
N GLN A 46 -12.05 -5.53 7.61
CA GLN A 46 -12.97 -4.51 7.08
C GLN A 46 -13.68 -3.67 8.15
N ASN A 47 -13.87 -4.22 9.36
CA ASN A 47 -14.52 -3.57 10.49
C ASN A 47 -13.55 -2.67 11.28
N GLY A 48 -12.24 -2.83 11.06
CA GLY A 48 -11.19 -2.11 11.78
C GLY A 48 -10.57 -2.92 12.90
N GLU A 49 -10.96 -4.18 13.07
CA GLU A 49 -10.41 -5.06 14.09
C GLU A 49 -8.98 -5.48 13.72
N LEU A 50 -8.11 -5.57 14.74
CA LEU A 50 -6.71 -5.94 14.54
C LEU A 50 -6.60 -7.42 14.19
N ILE A 51 -5.95 -7.73 13.07
CA ILE A 51 -5.64 -9.12 12.67
C ILE A 51 -4.24 -9.50 13.14
N THR A 52 -3.24 -8.75 12.66
CA THR A 52 -1.83 -9.02 12.96
C THR A 52 -0.97 -7.79 12.70
N LEU A 53 0.33 -7.89 12.95
CA LEU A 53 1.30 -6.81 12.74
C LEU A 53 2.24 -7.15 11.58
N HIS A 54 2.45 -6.18 10.70
CA HIS A 54 3.55 -6.19 9.75
C HIS A 54 4.73 -5.36 10.27
N ARG A 55 5.94 -5.90 10.17
CA ARG A 55 7.17 -5.25 10.62
C ARG A 55 8.07 -4.98 9.45
N THR A 56 8.55 -3.74 9.33
CA THR A 56 9.62 -3.39 8.40
C THR A 56 10.85 -2.99 9.21
N TYR A 57 11.87 -3.83 9.23
CA TYR A 57 13.15 -3.56 9.89
C TYR A 57 13.97 -2.57 9.07
N LEU A 58 14.57 -1.62 9.75
CA LEU A 58 15.26 -0.48 9.19
C LEU A 58 16.69 -0.38 9.74
N THR A 59 17.53 0.30 8.98
CA THR A 59 18.79 0.87 9.42
C THR A 59 18.51 2.14 10.23
N LYS A 60 19.51 2.63 10.98
CA LYS A 60 19.44 3.92 11.70
C LYS A 60 19.10 5.11 10.78
N ASN A 61 19.37 4.99 9.47
CA ASN A 61 19.09 6.02 8.48
C ASN A 61 17.75 5.83 7.76
N GLY A 62 16.89 4.91 8.22
CA GLY A 62 15.52 4.71 7.68
C GLY A 62 15.43 3.89 6.39
N LYS A 63 16.54 3.31 5.91
CA LYS A 63 16.52 2.31 4.82
C LYS A 63 16.16 0.93 5.37
N LYS A 64 15.64 0.02 4.55
CA LYS A 64 15.46 -1.40 4.92
C LYS A 64 16.75 -1.99 5.49
N ALA A 65 16.63 -2.72 6.59
CA ALA A 65 17.76 -3.39 7.22
C ALA A 65 18.36 -4.45 6.27
N ARG A 66 19.66 -4.67 6.36
CA ARG A 66 20.38 -5.70 5.58
C ARG A 66 20.30 -7.05 6.30
N VAL A 67 19.08 -7.57 6.40
CA VAL A 67 18.75 -8.87 6.99
C VAL A 67 18.05 -9.73 5.93
N PRO A 68 18.00 -11.07 6.09
CA PRO A 68 17.40 -11.96 5.09
C PRO A 68 15.98 -11.54 4.66
N SER A 69 15.11 -11.20 5.61
CA SER A 69 13.76 -10.74 5.32
C SER A 69 13.44 -9.43 6.08
N PRO A 70 13.68 -8.25 5.47
CA PRO A 70 13.48 -6.97 6.16
C PRO A 70 11.99 -6.64 6.40
N LYS A 71 11.06 -7.38 5.79
CA LYS A 71 9.61 -7.25 5.97
C LYS A 71 9.08 -8.57 6.54
N LYS A 72 8.51 -8.55 7.74
CA LYS A 72 7.98 -9.76 8.40
C LYS A 72 6.60 -9.51 8.97
N MET A 73 5.62 -10.30 8.55
CA MET A 73 4.33 -10.40 9.22
C MET A 73 4.47 -11.20 10.52
N MET A 74 3.66 -10.89 11.53
CA MET A 74 3.48 -11.76 12.70
C MET A 74 2.58 -12.95 12.32
N PRO A 75 2.60 -14.05 13.10
CA PRO A 75 1.58 -15.08 12.96
C PRO A 75 0.18 -14.47 12.97
N VAL A 76 -0.70 -15.02 12.14
CA VAL A 76 -2.12 -14.69 12.14
C VAL A 76 -2.78 -15.65 13.13
N PRO A 77 -3.63 -15.18 14.06
CA PRO A 77 -4.42 -16.06 14.92
C PRO A 77 -5.26 -17.06 14.11
N ASP A 78 -5.43 -18.29 14.62
CA ASP A 78 -6.10 -19.38 13.90
C ASP A 78 -7.57 -19.08 13.55
N ASP A 79 -8.21 -18.16 14.27
CA ASP A 79 -9.59 -17.73 14.09
C ASP A 79 -9.74 -16.52 13.14
N LEU A 80 -8.64 -16.01 12.56
CA LEU A 80 -8.62 -14.84 11.70
C LEU A 80 -8.00 -15.10 10.32
N GLU A 81 -8.45 -14.35 9.33
CA GLU A 81 -7.87 -14.36 7.98
C GLU A 81 -7.22 -13.01 7.66
N VAL A 82 -5.97 -13.05 7.17
CA VAL A 82 -5.29 -11.83 6.70
C VAL A 82 -5.74 -11.39 5.30
N VAL A 83 -6.27 -12.32 4.50
CA VAL A 83 -6.78 -12.03 3.16
C VAL A 83 -7.95 -11.05 3.28
N GLY A 84 -7.83 -9.94 2.56
CA GLY A 84 -8.79 -8.85 2.62
C GLY A 84 -8.52 -7.79 3.70
N GLY A 85 -7.55 -8.02 4.59
CA GLY A 85 -7.08 -7.03 5.54
C GLY A 85 -6.16 -5.98 4.90
N ALA A 86 -5.95 -4.88 5.60
CA ALA A 86 -5.05 -3.82 5.14
C ALA A 86 -4.42 -3.02 6.29
N ILE A 87 -3.26 -2.44 6.03
CA ILE A 87 -2.67 -1.37 6.82
C ILE A 87 -3.33 -0.07 6.38
N ARG A 88 -4.12 0.54 7.27
CA ARG A 88 -4.93 1.72 6.96
C ARG A 88 -4.10 3.00 7.16
N LEU A 89 -3.85 3.76 6.09
CA LEU A 89 -3.23 5.09 6.19
C LEU A 89 -4.31 6.15 5.93
N GLY A 90 -4.87 6.67 7.02
CA GLY A 90 -5.97 7.63 7.00
C GLY A 90 -7.35 6.97 6.85
N GLU A 91 -8.37 7.72 7.23
CA GLU A 91 -9.77 7.31 7.18
C GLU A 91 -10.35 7.43 5.76
N VAL A 92 -11.31 6.57 5.43
CA VAL A 92 -12.06 6.68 4.17
C VAL A 92 -12.83 8.00 4.16
N GLN A 93 -12.70 8.77 3.07
CA GLN A 93 -13.36 10.07 2.90
C GLN A 93 -14.31 10.00 1.71
N ASP A 94 -15.55 10.43 1.90
CA ASP A 94 -16.59 10.48 0.85
C ASP A 94 -16.85 9.14 0.12
N GLY A 95 -16.59 8.02 0.80
CA GLY A 95 -16.68 6.68 0.22
C GLY A 95 -15.55 6.34 -0.75
N VAL A 96 -14.40 7.02 -0.65
CA VAL A 96 -13.24 6.80 -1.51
C VAL A 96 -12.05 6.31 -0.69
N VAL A 97 -11.42 5.23 -1.15
CA VAL A 97 -10.20 4.68 -0.54
C VAL A 97 -9.18 4.31 -1.61
N GLY A 98 -7.94 4.70 -1.40
CA GLY A 98 -6.81 4.19 -2.18
C GLY A 98 -6.36 2.83 -1.65
N VAL A 99 -5.87 1.95 -2.51
CA VAL A 99 -5.19 0.71 -2.13
C VAL A 99 -3.87 0.57 -2.88
N ALA A 100 -2.91 -0.11 -2.27
CA ALA A 100 -1.65 -0.49 -2.90
C ALA A 100 -1.19 -1.84 -2.33
N GLU A 101 -0.36 -2.56 -3.09
CA GLU A 101 0.29 -3.78 -2.56
C GLU A 101 1.26 -3.44 -1.42
N GLY A 102 2.17 -2.47 -1.63
CA GLY A 102 3.22 -2.13 -0.68
C GLY A 102 2.90 -0.93 0.23
N MET A 103 3.40 -0.98 1.47
CA MET A 103 3.33 0.14 2.42
C MET A 103 4.07 1.38 1.93
N GLU A 104 5.21 1.23 1.25
CA GLU A 104 5.96 2.36 0.69
C GLU A 104 5.21 3.06 -0.44
N THR A 105 4.54 2.28 -1.31
CA THR A 105 3.65 2.78 -2.37
C THR A 105 2.48 3.55 -1.73
N ALA A 106 1.79 2.94 -0.76
CA ALA A 106 0.68 3.57 -0.06
C ALA A 106 1.07 4.89 0.64
N LEU A 107 2.21 4.92 1.35
CA LEU A 107 2.74 6.12 1.99
C LEU A 107 3.11 7.21 0.97
N SER A 108 3.67 6.82 -0.18
CA SER A 108 4.07 7.76 -1.23
C SER A 108 2.84 8.43 -1.85
N VAL A 109 1.80 7.64 -2.14
CA VAL A 109 0.52 8.12 -2.64
C VAL A 109 -0.15 9.04 -1.62
N PHE A 110 -0.26 8.60 -0.36
CA PHE A 110 -0.87 9.39 0.71
C PHE A 110 -0.19 10.75 0.84
N ARG A 111 1.15 10.76 0.87
CA ARG A 111 1.95 11.99 0.92
C ARG A 111 1.77 12.87 -0.32
N ALA A 112 1.65 12.27 -1.50
CA ALA A 112 1.62 13.03 -2.75
C ALA A 112 0.23 13.59 -3.09
N THR A 113 -0.83 12.88 -2.72
CA THR A 113 -2.20 13.16 -3.17
C THR A 113 -3.13 13.59 -2.04
N GLY A 114 -2.78 13.26 -0.79
CA GLY A 114 -3.66 13.40 0.37
C GLY A 114 -4.79 12.36 0.42
N LEU A 115 -4.87 11.43 -0.55
CA LEU A 115 -5.87 10.36 -0.56
C LEU A 115 -5.48 9.29 0.48
N SER A 116 -6.40 8.98 1.40
CA SER A 116 -6.25 7.84 2.32
C SER A 116 -6.01 6.58 1.52
N THR A 117 -4.82 5.97 1.70
CA THR A 117 -4.35 4.87 0.84
C THR A 117 -3.85 3.73 1.69
N TRP A 118 -4.49 2.58 1.57
CA TRP A 118 -4.26 1.44 2.43
C TRP A 118 -3.31 0.44 1.75
N SER A 119 -2.43 -0.18 2.53
CA SER A 119 -1.51 -1.20 2.03
C SER A 119 -2.05 -2.59 2.31
N CYS A 120 -2.28 -3.36 1.25
CA CYS A 120 -2.69 -4.76 1.33
C CYS A 120 -1.52 -5.73 1.57
N VAL A 121 -0.29 -5.25 1.68
CA VAL A 121 0.93 -6.03 2.03
C VAL A 121 1.41 -6.99 0.94
N SER A 122 0.51 -7.62 0.18
CA SER A 122 0.83 -8.47 -0.97
C SER A 122 -0.27 -8.43 -2.02
N SER A 123 0.08 -8.83 -3.26
CA SER A 123 -0.88 -9.03 -4.36
C SER A 123 -2.03 -9.98 -3.97
N SER A 124 -1.75 -11.06 -3.23
CA SER A 124 -2.78 -12.04 -2.82
C SER A 124 -3.79 -11.45 -1.84
N ILE A 125 -3.34 -10.66 -0.88
CA ILE A 125 -4.23 -9.98 0.08
C ILE A 125 -5.03 -8.88 -0.63
N LEU A 126 -4.40 -8.16 -1.59
CA LEU A 126 -5.05 -7.12 -2.40
C LEU A 126 -6.25 -7.66 -3.18
N GLN A 127 -6.12 -8.83 -3.82
CA GLN A 127 -7.22 -9.47 -4.54
C GLN A 127 -8.45 -9.70 -3.64
N GLY A 128 -8.21 -10.07 -2.38
CA GLY A 128 -9.23 -10.27 -1.36
C GLY A 128 -9.71 -9.01 -0.64
N PHE A 129 -9.15 -7.82 -0.92
CA PHE A 129 -9.39 -6.56 -0.18
C PHE A 129 -10.88 -6.30 0.10
N LYS A 130 -11.30 -6.20 1.35
CA LYS A 130 -12.72 -5.93 1.68
C LYS A 130 -12.89 -4.46 2.03
N PRO A 131 -13.48 -3.62 1.15
CA PRO A 131 -13.64 -2.21 1.44
C PRO A 131 -14.61 -2.00 2.61
N PRO A 132 -14.42 -0.96 3.44
CA PRO A 132 -15.38 -0.62 4.49
C PRO A 132 -16.76 -0.32 3.92
N LYS A 133 -17.79 -0.53 4.74
CA LYS A 133 -19.17 -0.18 4.39
C LYS A 133 -19.27 1.28 3.98
N GLY A 134 -19.99 1.55 2.89
CA GLY A 134 -20.17 2.89 2.33
C GLY A 134 -19.09 3.32 1.34
N THR A 135 -18.10 2.46 1.07
CA THR A 135 -17.17 2.67 -0.06
C THR A 135 -17.93 2.64 -1.38
N LYS A 136 -17.64 3.62 -2.23
CA LYS A 136 -18.18 3.79 -3.59
C LYS A 136 -17.10 3.61 -4.64
N VAL A 137 -15.88 4.05 -4.35
CA VAL A 137 -14.75 4.00 -5.29
C VAL A 137 -13.49 3.53 -4.57
N VAL A 138 -12.84 2.53 -5.15
CA VAL A 138 -11.49 2.10 -4.78
C VAL A 138 -10.51 2.56 -5.85
N VAL A 139 -9.42 3.20 -5.44
CA VAL A 139 -8.32 3.60 -6.35
C VAL A 139 -7.12 2.71 -6.10
N ASN A 140 -6.86 1.76 -7.00
CA ASN A 140 -5.70 0.89 -6.93
C ASN A 140 -4.46 1.56 -7.53
N TRP A 141 -3.47 1.83 -6.69
CA TRP A 141 -2.15 2.35 -7.05
C TRP A 141 -1.21 1.18 -7.30
N ALA A 142 -1.36 0.56 -8.47
CA ALA A 142 -0.62 -0.62 -8.86
C ALA A 142 0.84 -0.31 -9.20
N ASP A 143 1.73 -1.24 -8.87
CA ASP A 143 3.10 -1.23 -9.35
C ASP A 143 3.12 -1.65 -10.83
N LYS A 144 4.01 -1.04 -11.62
CA LYS A 144 4.16 -1.36 -13.04
C LYS A 144 5.34 -2.29 -13.22
N ASP A 145 5.05 -3.58 -13.36
CA ASP A 145 6.05 -4.63 -13.53
C ASP A 145 5.92 -5.33 -14.90
N ARG A 146 6.99 -5.99 -15.34
CA ARG A 146 7.00 -6.68 -16.65
C ARG A 146 6.09 -7.90 -16.72
N SER A 147 5.72 -8.48 -15.59
CA SER A 147 4.81 -9.62 -15.51
C SER A 147 3.32 -9.23 -15.49
N ALA A 148 3.04 -7.92 -15.41
CA ALA A 148 1.73 -7.34 -15.17
C ALA A 148 1.04 -7.95 -13.93
N ALA A 149 1.81 -8.27 -12.87
CA ALA A 149 1.27 -8.96 -11.69
C ALA A 149 0.30 -8.05 -10.93
N GLY A 150 0.66 -6.78 -10.72
CA GLY A 150 -0.21 -5.79 -10.09
C GLY A 150 -1.50 -5.55 -10.88
N GLU A 151 -1.43 -5.52 -12.22
CA GLU A 151 -2.59 -5.35 -13.09
C GLU A 151 -3.53 -6.56 -13.06
N LYS A 152 -2.98 -7.78 -13.04
CA LYS A 152 -3.77 -9.02 -12.89
C LYS A 152 -4.48 -9.07 -11.54
N ALA A 153 -3.79 -8.70 -10.46
CA ALA A 153 -4.40 -8.59 -9.14
C ALA A 153 -5.52 -7.53 -9.12
N ALA A 154 -5.31 -6.40 -9.81
CA ALA A 154 -6.31 -5.36 -9.97
C ALA A 154 -7.56 -5.85 -10.71
N ALA A 155 -7.38 -6.64 -11.77
CA ALA A 155 -8.50 -7.18 -12.55
C ALA A 155 -9.38 -8.12 -11.70
N VAL A 156 -8.77 -9.03 -10.93
CA VAL A 156 -9.50 -9.90 -9.99
C VAL A 156 -10.24 -9.08 -8.92
N LEU A 157 -9.59 -8.03 -8.40
CA LEU A 157 -10.23 -7.11 -7.47
C LEU A 157 -11.41 -6.37 -8.11
N ALA A 158 -11.26 -5.90 -9.35
CA ALA A 158 -12.28 -5.15 -10.09
C ALA A 158 -13.56 -5.97 -10.24
N GLU A 159 -13.44 -7.20 -10.76
CA GLU A 159 -14.56 -8.11 -10.97
C GLU A 159 -15.37 -8.33 -9.67
N ARG A 160 -14.67 -8.55 -8.55
CA ARG A 160 -15.34 -8.73 -7.26
C ARG A 160 -16.03 -7.44 -6.77
N LEU A 161 -15.39 -6.28 -6.92
CA LEU A 161 -15.95 -5.02 -6.45
C LEU A 161 -17.13 -4.55 -7.31
N GLU A 162 -17.09 -4.81 -8.62
CA GLU A 162 -18.19 -4.50 -9.54
C GLU A 162 -19.48 -5.24 -9.14
N SER A 163 -19.38 -6.51 -8.73
CA SER A 163 -20.53 -7.26 -8.20
C SER A 163 -21.16 -6.65 -6.93
N GLN A 164 -20.44 -5.75 -6.26
CA GLN A 164 -20.89 -5.03 -5.05
C GLN A 164 -21.31 -3.58 -5.35
N GLY A 165 -21.30 -3.17 -6.62
CA GLY A 165 -21.58 -1.79 -7.02
C GLY A 165 -20.49 -0.80 -6.63
N ILE A 166 -19.26 -1.27 -6.41
CA ILE A 166 -18.10 -0.44 -6.06
C ILE A 166 -17.21 -0.31 -7.29
N ALA A 167 -16.93 0.93 -7.72
CA ALA A 167 -16.06 1.16 -8.87
C ALA A 167 -14.57 0.99 -8.48
N LEU A 168 -13.78 0.39 -9.38
CA LEU A 168 -12.32 0.35 -9.26
C LEU A 168 -11.68 1.24 -10.34
N ILE A 169 -10.71 2.07 -9.93
CA ILE A 169 -9.80 2.77 -10.85
C ILE A 169 -8.40 2.23 -10.60
N THR A 170 -7.69 1.80 -11.64
CA THR A 170 -6.29 1.37 -11.50
C THR A 170 -5.37 2.41 -12.13
N LEU A 171 -4.39 2.87 -11.35
CA LEU A 171 -3.37 3.83 -11.76
C LEU A 171 -2.00 3.17 -11.77
N LEU A 172 -1.30 3.30 -12.89
CA LEU A 172 0.07 2.83 -13.05
C LEU A 172 1.04 4.02 -13.19
N PRO A 173 2.30 3.88 -12.75
CA PRO A 173 3.35 4.82 -13.09
C PRO A 173 3.46 5.03 -14.62
N LYS A 174 3.37 6.28 -15.08
CA LYS A 174 3.45 6.63 -16.50
C LYS A 174 4.83 6.42 -17.11
N VAL A 175 5.85 6.39 -16.26
CA VAL A 175 7.23 6.20 -16.66
C VAL A 175 7.49 4.80 -17.23
N PRO A 176 8.42 4.69 -18.20
CA PRO A 176 8.82 3.39 -18.72
C PRO A 176 9.61 2.62 -17.66
N ILE A 177 9.46 1.29 -17.65
CA ILE A 177 10.29 0.42 -16.78
C ILE A 177 11.73 0.49 -17.29
N PRO A 178 12.72 0.88 -16.48
CA PRO A 178 14.12 0.86 -16.88
C PRO A 178 14.56 -0.54 -17.35
N ARG A 179 15.47 -0.60 -18.34
CA ARG A 179 15.93 -1.90 -18.89
C ARG A 179 16.52 -2.83 -17.83
N SER A 180 17.18 -2.28 -16.82
CA SER A 180 17.79 -2.99 -15.70
C SER A 180 16.82 -3.34 -14.56
N ALA A 181 15.58 -2.87 -14.62
CA ALA A 181 14.59 -3.05 -13.56
C ALA A 181 13.48 -4.04 -13.96
N LYS A 182 12.96 -4.76 -12.96
CA LYS A 182 11.82 -5.66 -13.10
C LYS A 182 10.48 -4.92 -13.15
N GLY A 183 10.43 -3.72 -12.59
CA GLY A 183 9.26 -2.86 -12.54
C GLY A 183 9.60 -1.48 -11.98
N ILE A 184 8.57 -0.65 -11.82
CA ILE A 184 8.61 0.67 -11.20
C ILE A 184 7.37 0.83 -10.32
N ASP A 185 7.55 1.34 -9.11
CA ASP A 185 6.48 1.59 -8.15
C ASP A 185 6.24 3.11 -7.94
N TRP A 186 5.16 3.47 -7.24
CA TRP A 186 4.85 4.88 -6.95
C TRP A 186 5.83 5.53 -5.97
N ASN A 187 6.57 4.75 -5.18
CA ASN A 187 7.61 5.28 -4.33
C ASN A 187 8.85 5.70 -5.15
N ASP A 188 9.22 4.95 -6.18
CA ASP A 188 10.24 5.34 -7.16
C ASP A 188 9.79 6.60 -7.92
N VAL A 189 8.50 6.72 -8.30
CA VAL A 189 7.94 7.94 -8.88
C VAL A 189 8.14 9.13 -7.94
N LEU A 190 7.78 9.01 -6.66
CA LEU A 190 7.96 10.08 -5.68
C LEU A 190 9.43 10.47 -5.51
N ILE A 191 10.34 9.50 -5.49
CA ILE A 191 11.79 9.76 -5.31
C ILE A 191 12.38 10.47 -6.53
N HIS A 192 12.00 10.07 -7.74
CA HIS A 192 12.63 10.53 -8.97
C HIS A 192 11.95 11.75 -9.61
N GLN A 193 10.64 11.91 -9.44
CA GLN A 193 9.84 12.97 -10.07
C GLN A 193 9.17 13.89 -9.05
N GLY A 194 9.22 13.56 -7.74
CA GLY A 194 8.52 14.33 -6.71
C GLY A 194 7.00 14.26 -6.87
N LEU A 195 6.32 15.30 -6.37
CA LEU A 195 4.84 15.38 -6.41
C LEU A 195 4.29 15.46 -7.83
N PHE A 196 5.07 15.99 -8.78
CA PHE A 196 4.65 16.14 -10.17
C PHE A 196 4.55 14.82 -10.94
N GLY A 197 5.14 13.74 -10.42
CA GLY A 197 4.98 12.40 -10.98
C GLY A 197 3.61 11.78 -10.73
N PHE A 198 2.81 12.37 -9.83
CA PHE A 198 1.46 11.90 -9.50
C PHE A 198 0.40 12.66 -10.30
N PRO A 199 -0.78 12.06 -10.54
CA PRO A 199 -1.92 12.79 -11.11
C PRO A 199 -2.24 14.04 -10.29
N ARG A 200 -2.53 15.15 -10.99
CA ARG A 200 -3.02 16.36 -10.31
C ARG A 200 -4.30 16.04 -9.54
N ARG A 201 -4.45 16.64 -8.35
CA ARG A 201 -5.60 16.40 -7.47
C ARG A 201 -6.93 16.58 -8.19
N ASP A 202 -7.12 17.66 -8.93
CA ASP A 202 -8.39 17.92 -9.63
C ASP A 202 -8.71 16.85 -10.68
N PHE A 203 -7.70 16.38 -11.39
CA PHE A 203 -7.84 15.30 -12.36
C PHE A 203 -8.18 13.97 -11.67
N LEU A 204 -7.48 13.64 -10.57
CA LEU A 204 -7.77 12.45 -9.76
C LEU A 204 -9.20 12.47 -9.21
N MET A 205 -9.62 13.59 -8.62
CA MET A 205 -10.97 13.74 -8.08
C MET A 205 -12.04 13.72 -9.18
N SER A 206 -11.73 14.25 -10.38
CA SER A 206 -12.61 14.12 -11.54
C SER A 206 -12.80 12.66 -11.93
N MET A 207 -11.73 11.88 -12.04
CA MET A 207 -11.83 10.45 -12.37
C MET A 207 -12.64 9.68 -11.33
N ILE A 208 -12.39 9.93 -10.04
CA ILE A 208 -13.12 9.32 -8.92
C ILE A 208 -14.62 9.62 -9.03
N ARG A 209 -15.01 10.88 -9.27
CA ARG A 209 -16.42 11.26 -9.44
C ARG A 209 -17.07 10.60 -10.64
N THR A 210 -16.37 10.52 -11.77
CA THR A 210 -16.89 9.84 -12.97
C THR A 210 -17.12 8.35 -12.72
N ALA A 211 -16.17 7.67 -12.08
CA ALA A 211 -16.30 6.24 -11.76
C ALA A 211 -17.45 5.99 -10.75
N GLY A 212 -17.55 6.81 -9.70
CA GLY A 212 -18.61 6.69 -8.68
C GLY A 212 -20.04 6.93 -9.20
N ASN A 213 -20.20 7.53 -10.38
CA ASN A 213 -21.49 7.77 -11.03
C ASN A 213 -21.85 6.71 -12.09
N GLY A 214 -21.22 5.53 -12.05
CA GLY A 214 -21.46 4.43 -13.00
C GLY A 214 -20.62 4.50 -14.27
N GLY A 215 -19.50 5.24 -14.26
CA GLY A 215 -18.48 5.14 -15.31
C GLY A 215 -17.69 3.84 -15.21
N GLU A 216 -17.32 3.25 -16.35
CA GLU A 216 -16.55 2.00 -16.43
C GLU A 216 -15.26 2.01 -15.59
N CYS A 217 -14.85 0.82 -15.13
CA CYS A 217 -13.52 0.56 -14.58
C CYS A 217 -12.44 0.95 -15.61
N ARG A 218 -11.48 1.79 -15.20
CA ARG A 218 -10.43 2.30 -16.10
C ARG A 218 -9.06 2.00 -15.52
N VAL A 219 -8.22 1.33 -16.32
CA VAL A 219 -6.78 1.34 -16.15
C VAL A 219 -6.25 2.59 -16.83
N VAL A 220 -5.61 3.48 -16.07
CA VAL A 220 -5.02 4.72 -16.59
C VAL A 220 -3.51 4.67 -16.38
N GLY A 221 -2.79 4.51 -17.49
CA GLY A 221 -1.32 4.48 -17.56
C GLY A 221 -0.70 5.73 -18.18
#